data_AF-A0A2A8CZX2-F1
#
_entry.id   AF-A0A2A8CZX2-F1
#
_cell.length_a   1.000
_cell.length_b   1.000
_cell.length_c   1.000
_cell.angle_alpha   90.00
_cell.angle_beta   90.00
_cell.angle_gamma   90.00
#
_symmetry.space_group_name_H-M   'P 1'
#
loop_
_entity.id
_entity.type
_entity.pdbx_description
1 polymer ?
#
loop_
_entity_poly.entity_id
_entity_poly.type
_entity_poly.pdbx_seq_one_letter_code
_entity_poly.pdbx_strand_id
1 'polypeptide(L)'
;MSPRVSIGIMIAATAATIAVFLFRINWIYGTSGLIVMAGTGFFAASMYLSDRDDHPNTALAASKLRAIGITMVGLGALFAALMVMI
;
A
#
# COMPACT_ATOMS: atom_id res chain seq x y z
N MET A 1 18.53 11.59 -12.90
CA MET A 1 17.42 11.01 -12.11
C MET A 1 17.58 11.44 -10.66
N SER A 2 16.52 11.87 -9.98
CA SER A 2 16.58 12.21 -8.54
C SER A 2 16.60 10.93 -7.69
N PRO A 3 17.39 10.85 -6.60
CA PRO A 3 17.45 9.67 -5.72
C PRO A 3 16.08 9.17 -5.26
N ARG A 4 15.14 10.09 -5.01
CA ARG A 4 13.76 9.78 -4.60
C ARG A 4 13.00 9.00 -5.67
N VAL A 5 13.21 9.34 -6.95
CA VAL A 5 12.58 8.67 -8.09
C VAL A 5 13.15 7.26 -8.25
N SER A 6 14.47 7.11 -8.12
CA SER A 6 15.13 5.79 -8.19
C SER A 6 14.66 4.85 -7.08
N ILE A 7 14.53 5.35 -5.84
CA ILE A 7 14.00 4.58 -4.72
C ILE A 7 12.53 4.19 -4.97
N GLY A 8 11.71 5.13 -5.43
CA GLY A 8 10.30 4.86 -5.76
C GLY A 8 10.15 3.76 -6.83
N ILE A 9 10.97 3.79 -7.88
CA ILE A 9 10.98 2.77 -8.93
C ILE A 9 11.44 1.41 -8.37
N MET A 10 12.48 1.38 -7.53
CA MET A 10 12.93 0.15 -6.87
C MET A 10 11.83 -0.48 -6.02
N ILE A 11 11.13 0.33 -5.22
CA ILE A 11 10.02 -0.14 -4.39
C ILE A 11 8.89 -0.68 -5.27
N ALA A 12 8.50 0.03 -6.33
CA ALA A 12 7.46 -0.40 -7.25
C ALA A 12 7.83 -1.71 -7.97
N ALA A 13 9.07 -1.85 -8.45
CA ALA A 13 9.56 -3.06 -9.10
C ALA A 13 9.61 -4.26 -8.15
N THR A 14 10.04 -4.03 -6.90
CA THR A 14 10.05 -5.06 -5.85
C THR A 14 8.63 -5.50 -5.52
N ALA A 15 7.71 -4.54 -5.33
CA ALA A 15 6.30 -4.81 -5.08
C ALA A 15 5.67 -5.62 -6.23
N ALA A 16 5.92 -5.25 -7.48
CA ALA A 16 5.44 -6.00 -8.64
C ALA A 16 5.98 -7.43 -8.68
N THR A 17 7.27 -7.61 -8.38
CA THR A 17 7.91 -8.95 -8.34
C THR A 17 7.29 -9.82 -7.25
N ILE A 18 7.08 -9.25 -6.05
CA ILE A 18 6.41 -9.94 -4.94
C ILE A 18 4.98 -10.31 -5.33
N ALA A 19 4.23 -9.39 -5.95
CA ALA A 19 2.85 -9.66 -6.36
C ALA A 19 2.80 -10.84 -7.35
N VAL A 20 3.63 -10.82 -8.40
CA VAL A 20 3.71 -11.93 -9.37
C VAL A 20 4.07 -13.25 -8.70
N PHE A 21 5.01 -13.24 -7.75
CA PHE A 21 5.37 -14.43 -6.99
C PHE A 21 4.21 -14.97 -6.14
N LEU A 22 3.48 -14.08 -5.45
CA LEU A 22 2.32 -14.48 -4.65
C LEU A 22 1.21 -15.09 -5.51
N PHE A 23 0.94 -14.53 -6.69
CA PHE A 23 -0.01 -15.10 -7.65
C PHE A 23 0.41 -16.47 -8.18
N ARG A 24 1.71 -16.75 -8.28
CA ARG A 24 2.21 -18.09 -8.66
C ARG A 24 1.98 -19.13 -7.57
N ILE A 25 2.05 -18.73 -6.30
CA ILE A 25 1.78 -19.64 -5.18
C ILE A 25 0.27 -19.91 -5.11
N ASN A 26 -0.52 -18.85 -5.02
CA ASN A 26 -1.98 -18.94 -4.93
C ASN A 26 -2.61 -17.60 -5.31
N TRP A 27 -3.68 -17.64 -6.09
CA TRP A 27 -4.48 -16.47 -6.44
C TRP A 27 -4.96 -15.66 -5.22
N ILE A 28 -5.25 -16.35 -4.12
CA ILE A 28 -5.67 -15.74 -2.85
C ILE A 28 -4.55 -14.88 -2.25
N TYR A 29 -3.32 -15.39 -2.21
CA TYR A 29 -2.18 -14.63 -1.71
C TYR A 29 -1.85 -13.45 -2.62
N GLY A 30 -1.97 -13.63 -3.94
CA GLY A 30 -1.81 -12.56 -4.92
C GLY A 30 -2.80 -11.40 -4.71
N THR A 31 -4.09 -11.71 -4.61
CA THR A 31 -5.14 -10.70 -4.41
C THR A 31 -5.02 -10.00 -3.05
N SER A 32 -4.79 -10.75 -1.97
CA SER A 32 -4.55 -10.20 -0.63
C SER A 32 -3.32 -9.28 -0.61
N GLY A 33 -2.22 -9.73 -1.25
CA GLY A 33 -0.99 -8.97 -1.37
C GLY A 33 -1.19 -7.65 -2.11
N LEU A 34 -1.96 -7.63 -3.19
CA LEU A 34 -2.30 -6.40 -3.91
C LEU A 34 -3.08 -5.41 -3.05
N ILE A 35 -4.04 -5.88 -2.25
CA ILE A 35 -4.83 -5.03 -1.35
C ILE A 35 -3.91 -4.41 -0.29
N VAL A 36 -2.99 -5.18 0.29
CA VAL A 36 -2.01 -4.68 1.25
C VAL A 36 -1.05 -3.67 0.60
N MET A 37 -0.55 -3.94 -0.61
CA MET A 37 0.33 -3.02 -1.33
C MET A 37 -0.38 -1.71 -1.69
N ALA A 38 -1.63 -1.77 -2.16
CA ALA A 38 -2.44 -0.58 -2.44
C ALA A 38 -2.66 0.24 -1.16
N GLY A 39 -3.04 -0.40 -0.05
CA GLY A 39 -3.20 0.26 1.24
C GLY A 39 -1.91 0.91 1.75
N THR A 40 -0.76 0.24 1.59
CA THR A 40 0.56 0.78 1.92
C THR A 40 0.88 2.01 1.06
N GLY A 41 0.49 2.01 -0.22
CA GLY A 41 0.61 3.15 -1.12
C GLY A 41 -0.21 4.36 -0.65
N PHE A 42 -1.47 4.17 -0.26
CA PHE A 42 -2.30 5.23 0.32
C PHE A 42 -1.72 5.79 1.62
N PHE A 43 -1.18 4.92 2.47
CA PHE A 43 -0.52 5.32 3.70
C PHE A 43 0.75 6.15 3.40
N ALA A 44 1.61 5.72 2.48
CA ALA A 44 2.80 6.46 2.09
C ALA A 44 2.45 7.81 1.43
N ALA A 45 1.44 7.86 0.57
CA ALA A 45 0.97 9.09 -0.04
C ALA A 45 0.44 10.09 1.00
N SER A 46 -0.18 9.62 2.09
CA SER A 46 -0.59 10.50 3.20
C SER A 46 0.59 11.22 3.87
N MET A 47 1.72 10.53 4.03
CA MET A 47 2.93 11.12 4.61
C MET A 47 3.50 12.21 3.70
N TYR A 48 3.55 11.96 2.39
CA TYR A 48 3.98 12.96 1.42
C TYR A 48 3.06 14.19 1.33
N LEU A 49 1.76 14.02 1.59
CA LEU A 49 0.81 15.14 1.64
C LEU A 49 0.95 15.96 2.93
N SER A 50 1.18 15.31 4.07
CA SER A 50 1.39 15.99 5.35
C SER A 50 2.71 16.77 5.39
N ASP A 51 3.73 16.35 4.65
CA ASP A 51 5.02 17.05 4.59
C ASP A 51 4.98 18.35 3.75
N ARG A 52 3.86 18.60 3.04
CA ARG A 52 3.65 19.79 2.20
C ARG A 52 2.77 20.85 2.89
N ASP A 53 2.61 20.77 4.20
CA ASP A 53 1.59 21.50 4.96
C ASP A 53 1.85 23.01 5.09
N ASP A 54 1.08 23.80 4.31
CA ASP A 54 0.73 25.21 4.60
C ASP A 54 -0.80 25.44 4.62
N HIS A 55 -1.63 24.40 4.39
CA HIS A 55 -3.08 24.54 4.28
C HIS A 55 -3.89 23.51 5.08
N PRO A 56 -4.90 23.90 5.86
CA PRO A 56 -5.68 22.96 6.70
C PRO A 56 -6.42 21.86 5.92
N ASN A 57 -6.68 22.06 4.62
CA ASN A 57 -7.30 21.06 3.76
C ASN A 57 -6.35 19.89 3.40
N THR A 58 -5.02 20.08 3.38
CA THR A 58 -4.06 19.01 3.07
C THR A 58 -3.92 18.04 4.24
N ALA A 59 -3.92 18.55 5.47
CA ALA A 59 -3.89 17.74 6.70
C ALA A 59 -5.14 16.84 6.83
N LEU A 60 -6.33 17.35 6.49
CA LEU A 60 -7.57 16.57 6.44
C LEU A 60 -7.55 15.48 5.35
N ALA A 61 -6.98 15.78 4.18
CA ALA A 61 -6.82 14.80 3.11
C ALA A 61 -5.81 13.70 3.50
N ALA A 62 -4.70 14.07 4.14
CA ALA A 62 -3.70 13.14 4.64
C ALA A 62 -4.28 12.18 5.69
N SER A 63 -5.05 12.68 6.66
CA SER A 63 -5.67 11.81 7.68
C SER A 63 -6.64 10.80 7.08
N LYS A 64 -7.45 11.22 6.09
CA LYS A 64 -8.36 10.33 5.35
C LYS A 64 -7.61 9.27 4.54
N LEU A 65 -6.56 9.66 3.81
CA LEU A 65 -5.72 8.71 3.07
C LEU A 65 -5.07 7.69 4.02
N ARG A 66 -4.60 8.15 5.18
CA ARG A 66 -3.97 7.30 6.20
C ARG A 66 -4.97 6.27 6.72
N ALA A 67 -6.20 6.69 7.03
CA ALA A 67 -7.26 5.78 7.47
C ALA A 67 -7.57 4.72 6.41
N ILE A 68 -7.77 5.13 5.15
CA ILE A 68 -8.01 4.21 4.02
C ILE A 68 -6.85 3.22 3.87
N GLY A 69 -5.61 3.71 3.93
CA GLY A 69 -4.42 2.87 3.83
C GLY A 69 -4.34 1.80 4.91
N ILE A 70 -4.56 2.19 6.17
CA ILE A 70 -4.58 1.26 7.31
C ILE A 70 -5.70 0.23 7.17
N THR A 71 -6.91 0.68 6.80
CA THR A 71 -8.06 -0.22 6.62
C THR A 71 -7.80 -1.23 5.50
N MET A 72 -7.26 -0.80 4.36
CA MET A 72 -6.91 -1.71 3.27
C MET A 72 -5.85 -2.72 3.69
N VAL A 73 -4.79 -2.30 4.38
CA VAL A 73 -3.76 -3.23 4.90
C VAL A 73 -4.38 -4.26 5.85
N GLY A 74 -5.20 -3.80 6.80
CA GLY A 74 -5.89 -4.68 7.75
C GLY A 74 -6.83 -5.67 7.05
N LEU A 75 -7.62 -5.21 6.08
CA LEU A 75 -8.54 -6.07 5.32
C LEU A 75 -7.80 -7.07 4.44
N GLY A 76 -6.73 -6.67 3.76
CA GLY A 76 -5.91 -7.58 2.96
C GLY A 76 -5.25 -8.67 3.82
N ALA A 77 -4.73 -8.30 4.99
CA ALA A 77 -4.17 -9.26 5.94
C ALA A 77 -5.24 -10.20 6.53
N LEU A 78 -6.41 -9.66 6.90
CA LEU A 78 -7.53 -10.45 7.42
C LEU A 78 -8.06 -11.42 6.37
N PHE A 79 -8.21 -10.97 5.12
CA PHE A 79 -8.67 -11.80 4.01
C PHE A 79 -7.69 -12.95 3.73
N ALA A 80 -6.38 -12.67 3.73
CA ALA A 80 -5.36 -13.71 3.63
C ALA A 80 -5.47 -14.72 4.78
N ALA A 81 -5.59 -14.25 6.02
CA ALA A 81 -5.67 -15.11 7.20
C ALA A 81 -6.92 -16.01 7.19
N LEU A 82 -8.08 -15.44 6.86
CA LEU A 82 -9.34 -16.18 6.76
C LEU A 82 -9.28 -17.25 5.68
N MET A 83 -8.71 -16.94 4.53
CA MET A 83 -8.61 -17.88 3.41
C MET A 83 -7.60 -19.00 3.64
N VAL A 84 -6.61 -18.82 4.53
CA VAL A 84 -5.71 -19.90 4.96
C VAL A 84 -6.39 -20.85 5.94
N MET A 85 -7.40 -20.38 6.67
CA MET A 85 -8.14 -21.18 7.64
C MET A 85 -9.26 -22.04 7.02
N ILE A 86 -9.55 -21.83 5.73
CA ILE A 86 -10.55 -22.56 4.94
C ILE A 86 -9.84 -23.62 4.10
#